data_AF-A0A920KQF4-F1
#
_entry.id   AF-A0A920KQF4-F1
#
_cell.length_a   1.000
_cell.length_b   1.000
_cell.length_c   1.000
_cell.angle_alpha   90.00
_cell.angle_beta   90.00
_cell.angle_gamma   90.00
#
_symmetry.space_group_name_H-M   'P 1'
#
loop_
_entity.id
_entity.type
_entity.pdbx_description
1 polymer ?
#
loop_
_entity_poly.entity_id
_entity_poly.type
_entity_poly.pdbx_seq_one_letter_code
_entity_poly.pdbx_strand_id
1 'polypeptide(L)' 'MADKLKALVIGPGNIGTDLLMKARRSEWIEPYGSWVEQSEGIQRAQDMGVKTCITGIDGVLQHS' A
#
# COMPACT_ATOMS: atom_id res chain seq x y z
N MET A 1 -1.78 -22.63 6.11
CA MET A 1 -1.74 -21.64 5.02
C MET A 1 -0.28 -21.32 4.77
N ALA A 2 0.18 -21.26 3.52
CA ALA A 2 1.50 -20.73 3.22
C ALA A 2 1.53 -19.23 3.58
N ASP A 3 2.67 -18.74 4.08
CA ASP A 3 2.82 -17.32 4.41
C ASP A 3 2.66 -16.48 3.13
N LYS A 4 1.83 -15.44 3.21
CA LYS A 4 1.61 -14.53 2.08
C LYS A 4 2.87 -13.71 1.81
N LEU A 5 3.14 -13.43 0.54
CA LEU A 5 4.24 -12.56 0.12
C LEU A 5 3.88 -11.09 0.37
N LYS A 6 4.78 -10.37 1.04
CA LYS A 6 4.61 -8.93 1.27
C LYS A 6 4.85 -8.16 -0.03
N ALA A 7 3.95 -7.26 -0.37
CA ALA A 7 4.06 -6.44 -1.58
C ALA A 7 3.79 -4.96 -1.29
N LEU A 8 4.65 -4.09 -1.82
CA LEU A 8 4.54 -2.65 -1.72
C LEU A 8 3.81 -2.08 -2.94
N VAL A 9 2.84 -1.19 -2.74
CA VAL A 9 2.19 -0.44 -3.83
C VAL A 9 2.62 1.02 -3.77
N ILE A 10 3.35 1.48 -4.80
CA ILE A 10 3.82 2.87 -4.90
C ILE A 10 2.92 3.64 -5.88
N GLY A 11 2.42 4.80 -5.45
CA GLY A 11 1.50 5.64 -6.20
C GLY A 11 0.04 5.51 -5.72
N PRO A 12 -0.57 6.56 -5.16
CA PRO A 12 -1.92 6.49 -4.57
C PRO A 12 -3.06 6.78 -5.57
N GLY A 13 -2.75 6.86 -6.86
CA GLY A 13 -3.77 7.09 -7.89
C GLY A 13 -4.79 5.96 -7.99
N ASN A 14 -5.78 6.13 -8.87
CA ASN A 14 -6.87 5.15 -9.07
C ASN A 14 -6.36 3.72 -9.32
N ILE A 15 -5.28 3.56 -10.10
CA ILE A 15 -4.67 2.26 -10.40
C ILE A 15 -4.06 1.62 -9.14
N GLY A 16 -3.28 2.38 -8.38
CA GLY A 16 -2.64 1.89 -7.16
C GLY A 16 -3.67 1.51 -6.09
N THR A 17 -4.72 2.31 -5.95
CA THR A 17 -5.83 2.03 -5.03
C THR A 17 -6.59 0.76 -5.42
N ASP A 18 -6.93 0.59 -6.70
CA ASP A 18 -7.58 -0.64 -7.19
C ASP A 18 -6.70 -1.88 -7.00
N LEU A 19 -5.40 -1.76 -7.28
CA LEU A 19 -4.43 -2.84 -7.05
C LEU A 19 -4.33 -3.21 -5.57
N LEU A 20 -4.27 -2.22 -4.66
CA LEU A 20 -4.26 -2.43 -3.21
C LEU A 20 -5.51 -3.21 -2.76
N MET A 21 -6.67 -2.83 -3.28
CA MET A 21 -7.95 -3.49 -2.97
C MET A 21 -7.98 -4.94 -3.46
N LYS A 22 -7.42 -5.22 -4.64
CA LYS A 22 -7.29 -6.59 -5.18
C LYS A 22 -6.29 -7.41 -4.38
N ALA A 23 -5.15 -6.84 -4.01
CA ALA A 23 -4.13 -7.50 -3.21
C ALA A 23 -4.65 -7.91 -1.82
N ARG A 24 -5.49 -7.08 -1.18
CA ARG A 24 -6.14 -7.42 0.10
C ARG A 24 -7.00 -8.68 0.04
N ARG A 25 -7.55 -9.03 -1.14
CA ARG A 25 -8.37 -10.23 -1.36
C ARG A 25 -7.54 -11.43 -1.83
N SER A 26 -6.25 -11.25 -2.09
CA SER A 26 -5.38 -12.31 -2.59
C SER A 26 -5.08 -13.35 -1.51
N GLU A 27 -5.06 -14.62 -1.90
CA GLU A 27 -4.56 -15.70 -1.04
C GLU A 27 -3.03 -15.72 -0.95
N TRP A 28 -2.35 -15.01 -1.87
CA TRP A 28 -0.89 -15.05 -2.02
C TRP A 28 -0.18 -13.78 -1.56
N ILE A 29 -0.88 -12.64 -1.53
CA ILE A 29 -0.27 -11.32 -1.32
C ILE A 29 -0.77 -10.69 -0.03
N GLU A 30 0.17 -10.16 0.75
CA GLU A 30 -0.07 -9.25 1.88
C GLU A 30 0.40 -7.84 1.49
N PRO A 31 -0.51 -6.92 1.15
CA PRO A 31 -0.11 -5.59 0.72
C PRO A 31 0.35 -4.72 1.90
N TYR A 32 1.45 -4.00 1.70
CA TYR A 32 2.01 -3.01 2.62
C TYR A 32 1.88 -1.61 1.99
N GLY A 33 0.79 -0.91 2.30
CA GLY A 33 0.66 0.53 2.07
C GLY A 33 0.52 1.06 0.64
N SER A 34 0.03 2.29 0.59
CA SER A 34 0.16 3.20 -0.55
C SER A 34 1.12 4.31 -0.12
N TRP A 35 2.08 4.63 -0.97
CA TRP A 35 3.17 5.56 -0.66
C TRP A 35 3.35 6.54 -1.84
N VAL A 36 3.57 7.83 -1.54
CA VAL A 36 3.66 9.04 -2.40
C VAL A 36 2.44 9.98 -2.32
N GLU A 37 2.70 11.26 -2.04
CA GLU A 37 1.83 12.46 -2.08
C GLU A 37 0.47 12.42 -1.34
N GLN A 38 0.17 13.46 -0.56
CA GLN A 38 -1.14 13.61 0.08
C GLN A 38 -2.24 13.58 -0.98
N SER A 39 -3.11 12.59 -0.89
CA SER A 39 -4.21 12.37 -1.81
C SER A 39 -5.35 11.68 -1.09
N GLU A 40 -6.54 11.70 -1.70
CA GLU A 40 -7.72 10.98 -1.19
C GLU A 40 -7.44 9.47 -1.01
N GLY A 41 -6.59 8.88 -1.86
CA GLY A 41 -6.16 7.49 -1.76
C GLY A 41 -5.35 7.19 -0.49
N ILE A 42 -4.49 8.11 -0.05
CA ILE A 42 -3.75 7.98 1.23
C ILE A 42 -4.71 8.06 2.42
N GLN A 43 -5.66 9.00 2.40
CA GLN A 43 -6.68 9.12 3.45
C GLN A 43 -7.47 7.81 3.60
N ARG A 44 -7.92 7.25 2.47
CA ARG A 44 -8.68 5.99 2.44
C ARG A 44 -7.84 4.79 2.91
N ALA A 45 -6.55 4.75 2.56
CA ALA A 45 -5.63 3.72 3.02
C ALA A 45 -5.41 3.79 4.54
N GLN A 46 -5.29 4.99 5.11
CA GLN A 46 -5.19 5.21 6.56
C GLN A 46 -6.47 4.76 7.28
N ASP A 47 -7.65 5.15 6.78
CA ASP A 47 -8.95 4.75 7.34
C ASP A 47 -9.12 3.22 7.36
N MET A 48 -8.47 2.52 6.43
CA MET A 48 -8.48 1.07 6.32
C MET A 48 -7.39 0.37 7.15
N GLY A 49 -6.65 1.11 7.99
CA GLY A 49 -5.56 0.58 8.82
C GLY A 49 -4.31 0.19 8.03
N VAL A 50 -4.16 0.67 6.79
CA VAL A 50 -2.94 0.45 6.00
C VAL A 50 -1.88 1.46 6.46
N LYS A 51 -0.66 1.00 6.72
CA LYS A 51 0.49 1.92 6.88
C LYS A 51 0.69 2.73 5.59
N THR A 52 0.93 4.02 5.70
CA THR A 52 1.16 4.94 4.57
C THR A 52 2.40 5.80 4.85
N CYS A 53 3.09 6.26 3.83
CA CYS A 53 4.07 7.35 3.94
C CYS A 53 4.15 8.13 2.63
N ILE A 54 4.32 9.43 2.82
CA ILE A 54 4.23 10.46 1.79
C ILE A 54 5.62 10.92 1.31
N THR A 55 6.71 10.42 1.89
CA THR A 55 8.09 10.79 1.53
C THR A 55 8.67 9.96 0.38
N GLY A 56 7.81 9.28 -0.39
CA GLY A 56 8.20 8.49 -1.56
C GLY A 56 9.04 7.25 -1.22
N ILE A 57 9.80 6.77 -2.21
CA ILE A 57 10.58 5.54 -2.10
C ILE A 57 11.66 5.61 -1.01
N ASP A 58 12.21 6.80 -0.75
CA ASP A 58 13.23 6.99 0.28
C ASP A 58 12.68 6.72 1.69
N GLY A 59 11.41 7.08 1.94
CA GLY A 59 10.73 6.74 3.20
C GLY A 59 10.48 5.25 3.36
N VAL A 60 10.21 4.55 2.26
CA VAL A 60 9.98 3.10 2.25
C VAL A 60 11.28 2.37 2.62
N LEU A 61 12.41 2.74 2.01
CA LEU A 61 13.70 2.08 2.23
C LEU A 61 14.22 2.24 3.67
N GLN A 62 13.76 3.24 4.40
CA GLN A 62 14.10 3.43 5.82
C GLN A 62 13.27 2.56 6.77
N HIS A 63 12.13 2.00 6.31
CA HIS A 63 11.17 1.25 7.13
C HIS A 63 11.00 -0.22 6.68
N SER A 64 11.81 -0.67 5.73
CA SER A 64 11.86 -2.05 5.21
C SER A 64 12.66 -3.00 6.10
#